data_AF-A0A7W3U641-F1
#
_entry.id   AF-A0A7W3U641-F1
#
_cell.length_a   1.000
_cell.length_b   1.000
_cell.length_c   1.000
_cell.angle_alpha   90.00
_cell.angle_beta   90.00
_cell.angle_gamma   90.00
#
_symmetry.space_group_name_H-M   'P 1'
#
loop_
_entity.id
_entity.type
_entity.pdbx_description
1 polymer ?
#
loop_
_entity_poly.entity_id
_entity_poly.type
_entity_poly.pdbx_seq_one_letter_code
_entity_poly.pdbx_strand_id
1 'polypeptide(L)'
;MPLPLAAAPPVAVSSDTVMEFIDDHLALAVGGRLRMRMALAIFDGLREAGYNARVDCVAPATSDWRLQVLQIAHRVLNLRFDRELVRRRKSEIYAAWEAERAALGIPMALPMSANNTVKALLGACNDNREGTMDVALIIFLCRLTSTQVAKLRFSQLTPGTVVQEGEELDAVELTIRDPIGQLQTSQPKIRFVGDEATLIKAWGALREDELIQGGEDWFFARKARRNTSTELNHTWIARRIRLLAQRAGVADASGRSRVSPQWLRKAYEREWLEHSGLVKAARAAKVGTRSILRMTRRPEA
;
A
#
# COMPACT_ATOMS: atom_id res chain seq x y z
N MET A 1 -28.72 25.84 22.02
CA MET A 1 -29.34 24.85 22.92
C MET A 1 -28.73 23.49 22.62
N PRO A 2 -28.29 22.71 23.62
CA PRO A 2 -27.90 21.32 23.38
C PRO A 2 -29.15 20.51 23.02
N LEU A 3 -29.05 19.67 21.98
CA LEU A 3 -30.12 18.76 21.58
C LEU A 3 -30.46 17.84 22.77
N PRO A 4 -31.74 17.68 23.14
CA PRO A 4 -32.13 16.77 24.21
C PRO A 4 -31.83 15.34 23.74
N LEU A 5 -30.81 14.72 24.31
CA LEU A 5 -30.61 13.28 24.21
C LEU A 5 -31.82 12.61 24.86
N ALA A 6 -32.64 11.97 24.04
CA ALA A 6 -33.98 11.49 24.36
C ALA A 6 -34.04 10.68 25.66
N ALA A 7 -35.07 10.93 26.46
CA ALA A 7 -35.39 10.20 27.70
C ALA A 7 -35.87 8.75 27.50
N ALA A 8 -35.71 8.20 26.29
CA ALA A 8 -36.15 6.86 25.95
C ALA A 8 -35.10 5.80 26.34
N PRO A 9 -35.51 4.63 26.84
CA PRO A 9 -34.57 3.54 27.10
C PRO A 9 -33.86 3.13 25.80
N PRO A 10 -32.57 2.78 25.85
CA PRO A 10 -31.83 2.37 24.67
C PRO A 10 -32.41 1.08 24.08
N VAL A 11 -32.67 1.09 22.77
CA VAL A 11 -33.27 -0.04 22.04
C VAL A 11 -32.22 -0.65 21.11
N ALA A 12 -32.23 -1.97 20.95
CA ALA A 12 -31.38 -2.65 19.98
C ALA A 12 -31.76 -2.23 18.55
N VAL A 13 -30.76 -1.92 17.73
CA VAL A 13 -30.94 -1.65 16.31
C VAL A 13 -31.33 -2.95 15.60
N SER A 14 -32.44 -2.93 14.86
CA SER A 14 -32.91 -4.07 14.09
C SER A 14 -32.02 -4.32 12.87
N SER A 15 -32.05 -5.53 12.33
CA SER A 15 -31.37 -5.85 11.06
C SER A 15 -31.87 -4.96 9.93
N ASP A 16 -33.14 -4.60 9.91
CA ASP A 16 -33.73 -3.70 8.92
C ASP A 16 -33.12 -2.29 8.99
N THR A 17 -32.95 -1.74 10.19
CA THR A 17 -32.29 -0.44 10.37
C THR A 17 -30.81 -0.49 9.94
N VAL A 18 -30.12 -1.63 10.12
CA VAL A 18 -28.76 -1.80 9.59
C VAL A 18 -28.77 -1.88 8.06
N MET A 19 -29.75 -2.54 7.45
CA MET A 19 -29.90 -2.58 5.99
C MET A 19 -30.15 -1.18 5.42
N GLU A 20 -31.12 -0.45 5.98
CA GLU A 20 -31.43 0.93 5.59
C GLU A 20 -30.20 1.82 5.71
N PHE A 21 -29.44 1.70 6.79
CA PHE A 21 -28.17 2.41 6.95
C PHE A 21 -27.19 2.09 5.81
N ILE A 22 -27.00 0.82 5.46
CA ILE A 22 -26.08 0.41 4.40
C ILE A 22 -26.56 0.95 3.04
N ASP A 23 -27.85 0.84 2.76
CA ASP A 23 -28.47 1.28 1.50
C ASP A 23 -28.38 2.81 1.33
N ASP A 24 -28.56 3.56 2.42
CA ASP A 24 -28.32 5.00 2.49
C ASP A 24 -26.86 5.37 2.19
N HIS A 25 -25.92 4.48 2.55
CA HIS A 25 -24.49 4.70 2.39
C HIS A 25 -23.90 4.20 1.07
N LEU A 26 -24.74 3.74 0.14
CA LEU A 26 -24.33 3.47 -1.23
C LEU A 26 -24.13 4.77 -2.00
N ALA A 27 -23.08 4.83 -2.82
CA ALA A 27 -22.84 5.97 -3.69
C ALA A 27 -23.74 5.94 -4.93
N LEU A 28 -23.99 7.12 -5.51
CA LEU A 28 -24.64 7.36 -6.79
C LEU A 28 -24.02 8.57 -7.49
N ALA A 29 -23.83 8.54 -8.80
CA ALA A 29 -23.42 9.70 -9.58
C ALA A 29 -24.64 10.57 -9.95
N VAL A 30 -24.66 11.83 -9.50
CA VAL A 30 -25.73 12.80 -9.83
C VAL A 30 -25.11 14.17 -10.11
N GLY A 31 -25.42 14.75 -11.28
CA GLY A 31 -24.96 16.09 -11.64
C GLY A 31 -23.43 16.22 -11.71
N GLY A 32 -22.73 15.17 -12.14
CA GLY A 32 -21.27 15.14 -12.22
C GLY A 32 -20.54 14.98 -10.88
N ARG A 33 -21.25 14.65 -9.80
CA ARG A 33 -20.68 14.44 -8.45
C ARG A 33 -21.18 13.13 -7.84
N LEU A 34 -20.38 12.55 -6.94
CA LEU A 34 -20.81 11.42 -6.13
C LEU A 34 -21.72 11.90 -5.03
N ARG A 35 -22.87 11.25 -4.86
CA ARG A 35 -23.81 11.47 -3.78
C ARG A 35 -24.10 10.19 -3.02
N MET A 36 -24.41 10.31 -1.73
CA MET A 36 -25.04 9.22 -0.98
C MET A 36 -26.44 8.98 -1.51
N ARG A 37 -26.89 7.72 -1.57
CA ARG A 37 -28.22 7.35 -2.05
C ARG A 37 -29.36 7.93 -1.20
N MET A 38 -29.19 7.96 0.13
CA MET A 38 -30.11 8.57 1.10
C MET A 38 -31.58 8.24 0.81
N ALA A 39 -31.95 6.95 0.94
CA ALA A 39 -33.30 6.47 0.78
C ALA A 39 -34.27 6.93 1.91
N LEU A 40 -33.75 7.38 3.06
CA LEU A 40 -34.55 7.85 4.20
C LEU A 40 -34.77 9.38 4.26
N ALA A 41 -36.03 9.80 4.39
CA ALA A 41 -36.46 11.21 4.50
C ALA A 41 -35.87 11.99 5.69
N ILE A 42 -35.41 11.31 6.75
CA ILE A 42 -34.78 11.94 7.94
C ILE A 42 -33.49 12.70 7.56
N PHE A 43 -32.76 12.23 6.56
CA PHE A 43 -31.51 12.86 6.13
C PHE A 43 -31.71 14.11 5.27
N ASP A 44 -32.84 14.25 4.58
CA ASP A 44 -33.22 15.51 3.92
C ASP A 44 -33.38 16.64 4.95
N GLY A 45 -34.02 16.35 6.09
CA GLY A 45 -34.13 17.30 7.21
C GLY A 45 -32.79 17.67 7.85
N LEU A 46 -31.85 16.72 7.96
CA LEU A 46 -30.49 17.01 8.44
C LEU A 46 -29.69 17.86 7.45
N ARG A 47 -29.88 17.62 6.14
CA ARG A 47 -29.26 18.41 5.06
C ARG A 47 -29.80 19.84 5.04
N GLU A 48 -31.11 20.00 5.16
CA GLU A 48 -31.78 21.31 5.27
C GLU A 48 -31.35 22.07 6.54
N ALA A 49 -31.07 21.35 7.64
CA ALA A 49 -30.50 21.89 8.87
C ALA A 49 -28.99 22.17 8.82
N GLY A 50 -28.33 22.01 7.66
CA GLY A 50 -26.91 22.33 7.48
C GLY A 50 -25.93 21.22 7.86
N TYR A 51 -26.39 20.11 8.44
CA TYR A 51 -25.55 18.95 8.71
C TYR A 51 -25.26 18.22 7.39
N ASN A 52 -23.98 18.01 7.07
CA ASN A 52 -23.50 17.46 5.79
C ASN A 52 -23.80 18.33 4.55
N ALA A 53 -24.19 19.60 4.69
CA ALA A 53 -24.56 20.50 3.58
C ALA A 53 -23.44 20.85 2.57
N ARG A 54 -22.29 20.17 2.64
CA ARG A 54 -21.15 20.30 1.72
C ARG A 54 -20.44 18.96 1.43
N VAL A 55 -20.97 17.84 1.94
CA VAL A 55 -20.38 16.51 1.76
C VAL A 55 -21.30 15.73 0.84
N ASP A 56 -21.03 15.80 -0.47
CA ASP A 56 -21.87 15.15 -1.47
C ASP A 56 -21.88 13.62 -1.23
N CYS A 57 -20.73 12.98 -0.96
CA CYS A 57 -20.61 11.57 -0.56
C CYS A 57 -19.50 11.37 0.48
N VAL A 58 -19.71 10.51 1.49
CA VAL A 58 -18.64 10.13 2.44
C VAL A 58 -17.80 8.97 1.89
N ALA A 59 -16.52 8.93 2.22
CA ALA A 59 -15.67 7.80 1.87
C ALA A 59 -16.12 6.51 2.58
N PRO A 60 -15.95 5.32 1.98
CA PRO A 60 -16.31 4.03 2.61
C PRO A 60 -15.69 3.83 4.00
N ALA A 61 -14.48 4.36 4.24
CA ALA A 61 -13.83 4.33 5.55
C ALA A 61 -14.60 5.08 6.65
N THR A 62 -15.34 6.13 6.28
CA THR A 62 -16.20 6.88 7.20
C THR A 62 -17.45 6.08 7.55
N SER A 63 -18.06 5.39 6.57
CA SER A 63 -19.18 4.46 6.78
C SER A 63 -18.76 3.30 7.69
N ASP A 64 -17.56 2.77 7.49
CA ASP A 64 -16.95 1.75 8.35
C ASP A 64 -16.80 2.21 9.80
N TRP A 65 -16.27 3.42 10.00
CA TRP A 65 -16.13 3.99 11.33
C TRP A 65 -17.50 4.15 12.02
N ARG A 66 -18.52 4.62 11.30
CA ARG A 66 -19.89 4.75 11.83
C ARG A 66 -20.47 3.39 12.25
N LEU A 67 -20.30 2.35 11.43
CA LEU A 67 -20.71 0.99 11.77
C LEU A 67 -19.96 0.45 12.99
N GLN A 68 -18.67 0.74 13.12
CA GLN A 68 -17.87 0.35 14.29
C GLN A 68 -18.34 1.08 15.56
N VAL A 69 -18.62 2.37 15.49
CA VAL A 69 -19.16 3.14 16.63
C VAL A 69 -20.50 2.56 17.08
N LEU A 70 -21.40 2.26 16.14
CA LEU A 70 -22.69 1.61 16.44
C LEU A 70 -22.50 0.25 17.11
N GLN A 71 -21.58 -0.58 16.60
CA GLN A 71 -21.25 -1.88 17.18
C GLN A 71 -20.69 -1.77 18.61
N ILE A 72 -19.85 -0.76 18.87
CA ILE A 72 -19.26 -0.53 20.19
C ILE A 72 -20.34 -0.04 21.17
N ALA A 73 -21.18 0.92 20.76
CA ALA A 73 -22.28 1.44 21.58
C ALA A 73 -23.26 0.33 22.00
N HIS A 74 -23.65 -0.53 21.07
CA HIS A 74 -24.52 -1.69 21.37
C HIS A 74 -23.86 -2.67 22.34
N ARG A 75 -22.56 -2.93 22.17
CA ARG A 75 -21.81 -3.81 23.08
C ARG A 75 -21.77 -3.25 24.50
N VAL A 76 -21.52 -1.95 24.67
CA VAL A 76 -21.47 -1.28 25.98
C VAL A 76 -22.82 -1.34 26.69
N LEU A 77 -23.92 -1.24 25.93
CA LEU A 77 -25.28 -1.30 26.45
C LEU A 77 -25.87 -2.72 26.51
N ASN A 78 -25.06 -3.75 26.22
CA ASN A 78 -25.49 -5.15 26.13
C ASN A 78 -26.71 -5.38 25.19
N LEU A 79 -26.77 -4.63 24.10
CA LEU A 79 -27.81 -4.72 23.07
C LEU A 79 -27.35 -5.60 21.90
N ARG A 80 -28.30 -6.29 21.28
CA ARG A 80 -28.06 -7.13 20.10
C ARG A 80 -27.67 -6.25 18.90
N PHE A 81 -26.73 -6.72 18.08
CA PHE A 81 -26.33 -6.08 16.83
C PHE A 81 -25.98 -7.15 15.78
N ASP A 82 -26.53 -7.02 14.56
CA ASP A 82 -26.33 -8.00 13.49
C ASP A 82 -24.97 -7.81 12.77
N ARG A 83 -23.93 -8.39 13.36
CA ARG A 83 -22.55 -8.31 12.83
C ARG A 83 -22.39 -9.07 11.52
N GLU A 84 -23.18 -10.11 11.32
CA GLU A 84 -23.05 -11.00 10.17
C GLU A 84 -23.65 -10.36 8.91
N LEU A 85 -24.76 -9.64 9.06
CA LEU A 85 -25.30 -8.78 8.00
C LEU A 85 -24.28 -7.72 7.56
N VAL A 86 -23.66 -7.01 8.52
CA VAL A 86 -22.59 -6.03 8.20
C VAL A 86 -21.43 -6.69 7.47
N ARG A 87 -20.98 -7.88 7.91
CA ARG A 87 -19.88 -8.60 7.27
C ARG A 87 -20.17 -8.95 5.81
N ARG A 88 -21.41 -9.33 5.49
CA ARG A 88 -21.82 -9.73 4.13
C ARG A 88 -22.00 -8.53 3.19
N ARG A 89 -22.65 -7.47 3.68
CA ARG A 89 -23.05 -6.33 2.83
C ARG A 89 -22.04 -5.19 2.78
N LYS A 90 -21.06 -5.15 3.68
CA LYS A 90 -20.03 -4.09 3.72
C LYS A 90 -19.28 -3.93 2.39
N SER A 91 -19.02 -5.01 1.66
CA SER A 91 -18.36 -4.93 0.34
C SER A 91 -19.19 -4.16 -0.69
N GLU A 92 -20.50 -4.08 -0.54
CA GLU A 92 -21.39 -3.36 -1.47
C GLU A 92 -21.16 -1.85 -1.43
N ILE A 93 -20.88 -1.29 -0.25
CA ILE A 93 -20.53 0.14 -0.09
C ILE A 93 -19.26 0.48 -0.88
N TYR A 94 -18.25 -0.38 -0.80
CA TYR A 94 -17.00 -0.21 -1.53
C TYR A 94 -17.21 -0.37 -3.05
N ALA A 95 -17.93 -1.42 -3.46
CA ALA A 95 -18.20 -1.69 -4.87
C ALA A 95 -19.00 -0.58 -5.54
N ALA A 96 -20.07 -0.08 -4.89
CA ALA A 96 -20.88 1.03 -5.40
C ALA A 96 -20.06 2.32 -5.49
N TRP A 97 -19.27 2.62 -4.47
CA TRP A 97 -18.42 3.82 -4.48
C TRP A 97 -17.35 3.79 -5.58
N GLU A 98 -16.74 2.63 -5.84
CA GLU A 98 -15.78 2.48 -6.94
C GLU A 98 -16.46 2.56 -8.32
N ALA A 99 -17.59 1.90 -8.51
CA ALA A 99 -18.34 1.91 -9.77
C ALA A 99 -18.80 3.33 -10.16
N GLU A 100 -19.37 4.07 -9.22
CA GLU A 100 -19.86 5.44 -9.47
C GLU A 100 -18.71 6.44 -9.68
N ARG A 101 -17.55 6.20 -9.05
CA ARG A 101 -16.33 6.97 -9.33
C ARG A 101 -15.84 6.74 -10.75
N ALA A 102 -15.85 5.49 -11.20
CA ALA A 102 -15.50 5.12 -12.57
C ALA A 102 -16.40 5.84 -13.58
N ALA A 103 -17.72 5.83 -13.33
CA ALA A 103 -18.72 6.45 -14.19
C ALA A 103 -18.52 7.97 -14.33
N LEU A 104 -18.02 8.64 -13.30
CA LEU A 104 -17.71 10.08 -13.31
C LEU A 104 -16.34 10.40 -13.95
N GLY A 105 -15.62 9.41 -14.48
CA GLY A 105 -14.26 9.60 -14.99
C GLY A 105 -13.26 9.99 -13.90
N ILE A 106 -13.62 9.83 -12.62
CA ILE A 106 -12.70 10.04 -11.52
C ILE A 106 -11.71 8.88 -11.58
N PRO A 107 -10.39 9.13 -11.63
CA PRO A 107 -9.39 8.07 -11.70
C PRO A 107 -9.66 7.02 -10.64
N MET A 108 -10.04 5.82 -11.08
CA MET A 108 -10.21 4.69 -10.20
C MET A 108 -8.84 4.39 -9.59
N ALA A 109 -8.79 4.23 -8.28
CA ALA A 109 -7.66 3.55 -7.68
C ALA A 109 -7.72 2.11 -8.23
N LEU A 110 -6.93 1.84 -9.28
CA LEU A 110 -6.70 0.48 -9.76
C LEU A 110 -6.43 -0.42 -8.54
N PRO A 111 -6.83 -1.70 -8.55
CA PRO A 111 -6.34 -2.66 -7.57
C PRO A 111 -4.81 -2.48 -7.56
N MET A 112 -4.26 -1.94 -6.47
CA MET A 112 -2.85 -1.56 -6.41
C MET A 112 -2.03 -2.84 -6.33
N SER A 113 -1.82 -3.50 -7.47
CA SER A 113 -0.73 -4.46 -7.59
C SER A 113 0.56 -3.70 -7.33
N ALA A 114 1.46 -4.32 -6.59
CA ALA A 114 2.79 -3.79 -6.34
C ALA A 114 3.45 -3.46 -7.68
N ASN A 115 3.28 -4.33 -8.69
CA ASN A 115 3.81 -4.10 -10.03
C ASN A 115 3.28 -2.81 -10.69
N ASN A 116 1.96 -2.56 -10.69
CA ASN A 116 1.40 -1.34 -11.29
C ASN A 116 1.83 -0.09 -10.53
N THR A 117 1.90 -0.18 -9.20
CA THR A 117 2.34 0.94 -8.37
C THR A 117 3.82 1.25 -8.59
N VAL A 118 4.67 0.22 -8.67
CA VAL A 118 6.09 0.36 -8.96
C VAL A 118 6.29 0.98 -10.34
N LYS A 119 5.60 0.48 -11.38
CA LYS A 119 5.65 1.08 -12.73
C LYS A 119 5.25 2.56 -12.73
N ALA A 120 4.18 2.92 -12.01
CA ALA A 120 3.75 4.31 -11.90
C ALA A 120 4.79 5.19 -11.18
N LEU A 121 5.40 4.68 -10.10
CA LEU A 121 6.47 5.39 -9.39
C LEU A 121 7.72 5.56 -10.25
N LEU A 122 8.14 4.53 -10.97
CA LEU A 122 9.29 4.57 -11.88
C LEU A 122 9.06 5.59 -13.00
N GLY A 123 7.85 5.64 -13.57
CA GLY A 123 7.47 6.64 -14.58
C GLY A 123 7.40 8.08 -14.07
N ALA A 124 7.43 8.30 -12.75
CA ALA A 124 7.45 9.64 -12.14
C ALA A 124 8.85 10.11 -11.73
N CYS A 125 9.88 9.28 -11.94
CA CYS A 125 11.28 9.64 -11.75
C CYS A 125 11.74 10.62 -12.85
N ASN A 126 12.66 11.51 -12.51
CA ASN A 126 13.23 12.47 -13.46
C ASN A 126 14.41 11.84 -14.23
N ASP A 127 14.75 12.38 -15.40
CA ASP A 127 15.92 11.92 -16.19
C ASP A 127 17.27 12.49 -15.72
N ASN A 128 17.38 12.79 -14.43
CA ASN A 128 18.59 13.36 -13.84
C ASN A 128 19.20 12.43 -12.78
N ARG A 129 20.37 12.77 -12.25
CA ARG A 129 21.08 11.99 -11.21
C ARG A 129 20.18 11.61 -10.02
N GLU A 130 19.32 12.52 -9.55
CA GLU A 130 18.40 12.20 -8.45
C GLU A 130 17.33 11.20 -8.86
N GLY A 131 16.84 11.27 -10.10
CA GLY A 131 15.86 10.32 -10.61
C GLY A 131 16.47 8.94 -10.86
N THR A 132 17.72 8.83 -11.31
CA THR A 132 18.44 7.53 -11.37
C THR A 132 18.57 6.91 -9.98
N MET A 133 18.85 7.72 -8.96
CA MET A 133 18.85 7.29 -7.56
C MET A 133 17.44 6.85 -7.11
N ASP A 134 16.40 7.61 -7.44
CA ASP A 134 15.02 7.29 -7.07
C ASP A 134 14.56 5.97 -7.68
N VAL A 135 14.92 5.69 -8.94
CA VAL A 135 14.64 4.41 -9.61
C VAL A 135 15.25 3.25 -8.83
N ALA A 136 16.55 3.31 -8.53
CA ALA A 136 17.21 2.28 -7.73
C ALA A 136 16.58 2.17 -6.33
N LEU A 137 16.25 3.30 -5.70
CA LEU A 137 15.62 3.35 -4.38
C LEU A 137 14.27 2.61 -4.37
N ILE A 138 13.41 2.84 -5.37
CA ILE A 138 12.11 2.16 -5.50
C ILE A 138 12.31 0.64 -5.59
N ILE A 139 13.22 0.19 -6.45
CA ILE A 139 13.51 -1.24 -6.67
C ILE A 139 13.97 -1.91 -5.37
N PHE A 140 14.88 -1.28 -4.61
CA PHE A 140 15.32 -1.82 -3.32
C PHE A 140 14.21 -1.83 -2.27
N LEU A 141 13.35 -0.80 -2.22
CA LEU A 141 12.24 -0.73 -1.25
C LEU A 141 11.14 -1.77 -1.46
N CYS A 142 11.07 -2.41 -2.62
CA CYS A 142 10.21 -3.58 -2.83
C CYS A 142 10.67 -4.78 -1.98
N ARG A 143 11.97 -4.89 -1.69
CA ARG A 143 12.54 -6.06 -1.01
C ARG A 143 13.13 -5.75 0.36
N LEU A 144 13.49 -4.49 0.63
CA LEU A 144 14.12 -4.03 1.86
C LEU A 144 13.27 -2.99 2.61
N THR A 145 13.51 -2.86 3.91
CA THR A 145 12.98 -1.75 4.70
C THR A 145 13.74 -0.46 4.42
N SER A 146 13.12 0.70 4.66
CA SER A 146 13.81 2.00 4.53
C SER A 146 15.06 2.10 5.40
N THR A 147 15.07 1.45 6.57
CA THR A 147 16.26 1.41 7.45
C THR A 147 17.38 0.55 6.87
N GLN A 148 17.06 -0.60 6.27
CA GLN A 148 18.06 -1.43 5.59
C GLN A 148 18.63 -0.69 4.36
N VAL A 149 17.76 -0.02 3.59
CA VAL A 149 18.18 0.79 2.44
C VAL A 149 19.04 1.98 2.84
N ALA A 150 18.68 2.69 3.91
CA ALA A 150 19.47 3.78 4.48
C ALA A 150 20.90 3.36 4.84
N LYS A 151 21.06 2.14 5.35
CA LYS A 151 22.35 1.59 5.80
C LYS A 151 23.10 0.79 4.73
N LEU A 152 22.58 0.72 3.51
CA LEU A 152 23.15 -0.11 2.45
C LEU A 152 24.50 0.48 2.00
N ARG A 153 25.53 -0.37 2.03
CA ARG A 153 26.88 -0.01 1.58
C ARG A 153 27.09 -0.40 0.13
N PHE A 154 27.91 0.37 -0.60
CA PHE A 154 28.23 0.04 -1.99
C PHE A 154 28.98 -1.29 -2.04
N SER A 155 29.93 -1.51 -1.13
CA SER A 155 30.70 -2.75 -1.01
C SER A 155 29.87 -4.01 -0.70
N GLN A 156 28.59 -3.88 -0.33
CA GLN A 156 27.69 -5.00 -0.06
C GLN A 156 26.99 -5.54 -1.31
N LEU A 157 27.09 -4.82 -2.42
CA LEU A 157 26.48 -5.22 -3.68
C LEU A 157 27.50 -5.98 -4.52
N THR A 158 27.07 -7.09 -5.08
CA THR A 158 27.89 -7.91 -5.98
C THR A 158 27.27 -7.86 -7.38
N PRO A 159 27.73 -6.94 -8.25
CA PRO A 159 27.28 -6.93 -9.64
C PRO A 159 27.86 -8.13 -10.40
N GLY A 160 27.10 -8.64 -11.37
CA GLY A 160 27.49 -9.76 -12.23
C GLY A 160 26.55 -9.92 -13.40
N THR A 161 26.56 -11.10 -14.02
CA THR A 161 25.65 -11.51 -15.09
C THR A 161 25.13 -12.93 -14.81
N VAL A 162 23.95 -13.27 -15.32
CA VAL A 162 23.38 -14.63 -15.27
C VAL A 162 22.89 -15.00 -16.67
N VAL A 163 23.03 -16.27 -17.03
CA VAL A 163 22.39 -16.81 -18.24
C VAL A 163 21.01 -17.34 -17.88
N GLN A 164 19.96 -16.79 -18.48
CA GLN A 164 18.59 -17.28 -18.33
C GLN A 164 17.96 -17.43 -19.72
N GLU A 165 17.40 -18.61 -19.99
CA GLU A 165 16.74 -18.90 -21.29
C GLU A 165 17.64 -18.67 -22.53
N GLY A 166 18.97 -18.75 -22.35
CA GLY A 166 19.96 -18.53 -23.42
C GLY A 166 20.40 -17.08 -23.59
N GLU A 167 19.86 -16.14 -22.81
CA GLU A 167 20.25 -14.74 -22.81
C GLU A 167 21.12 -14.41 -21.59
N GLU A 168 22.19 -13.62 -21.81
CA GLU A 168 23.00 -13.04 -20.74
C GLU A 168 22.29 -11.80 -20.18
N LEU A 169 21.86 -11.88 -18.93
CA LEU A 169 21.17 -10.81 -18.23
C LEU A 169 22.06 -10.22 -17.14
N ASP A 170 21.95 -8.90 -16.95
CA ASP A 170 22.58 -8.23 -15.83
C ASP A 170 22.05 -8.74 -14.49
N ALA A 171 22.93 -8.82 -13.49
CA ALA A 171 22.60 -9.23 -12.15
C ALA A 171 23.23 -8.33 -11.10
N VAL A 172 22.53 -8.16 -9.97
CA VAL A 172 23.09 -7.58 -8.75
C VAL A 172 22.64 -8.44 -7.57
N GLU A 173 23.57 -8.86 -6.73
CA GLU A 173 23.29 -9.65 -5.54
C GLU A 173 23.51 -8.84 -4.26
N LEU A 174 22.70 -9.13 -3.25
CA LEU A 174 22.81 -8.57 -1.91
C LEU A 174 22.45 -9.63 -0.87
N THR A 175 23.30 -9.78 0.15
CA THR A 175 22.97 -10.59 1.33
C THR A 175 22.43 -9.69 2.45
N ILE A 176 21.19 -9.96 2.87
CA ILE A 176 20.52 -9.25 3.96
C ILE A 176 21.11 -9.73 5.30
N ARG A 177 21.69 -8.81 6.07
CA ARG A 177 22.26 -9.11 7.39
C ARG A 177 21.20 -9.35 8.45
N ASP A 178 20.18 -8.47 8.49
CA ASP A 178 19.10 -8.50 9.47
C ASP A 178 17.75 -8.75 8.77
N PRO A 179 17.40 -10.01 8.44
CA PRO A 179 16.17 -10.33 7.72
C PRO A 179 14.92 -10.01 8.55
N ILE A 180 13.93 -9.39 7.90
CA ILE A 180 12.65 -8.99 8.50
C ILE A 180 11.51 -9.58 7.66
N GLY A 181 10.54 -10.19 8.34
CA GLY A 181 9.39 -10.80 7.70
C GLY A 181 9.70 -12.18 7.12
N GLN A 182 8.69 -12.78 6.50
CA GLN A 182 8.76 -14.18 6.13
C GLN A 182 9.64 -14.39 4.90
N LEU A 183 9.51 -13.51 3.91
CA LEU A 183 10.26 -13.59 2.66
C LEU A 183 11.77 -13.49 2.89
N GLN A 184 12.24 -12.44 3.57
CA GLN A 184 13.67 -12.24 3.83
C GLN A 184 14.28 -13.36 4.68
N THR A 185 13.51 -13.91 5.63
CA THR A 185 13.96 -15.04 6.44
C THR A 185 14.16 -16.29 5.59
N SER A 186 13.29 -16.53 4.60
CA SER A 186 13.42 -17.66 3.68
C SER A 186 14.45 -17.45 2.56
N GLN A 187 14.68 -16.19 2.17
CA GLN A 187 15.56 -15.81 1.07
C GLN A 187 16.45 -14.63 1.52
N PRO A 188 17.48 -14.89 2.35
CA PRO A 188 18.36 -13.84 2.85
C PRO A 188 19.30 -13.29 1.78
N LYS A 189 19.49 -14.03 0.68
CA LYS A 189 20.21 -13.54 -0.51
C LYS A 189 19.19 -13.05 -1.53
N ILE A 190 19.19 -11.75 -1.80
CA ILE A 190 18.40 -11.13 -2.86
C ILE A 190 19.24 -11.11 -4.12
N ARG A 191 18.63 -11.49 -5.24
CA ARG A 191 19.20 -11.34 -6.58
C ARG A 191 18.24 -10.48 -7.42
N PHE A 192 18.74 -9.35 -7.92
CA PHE A 192 18.10 -8.52 -8.93
C PHE A 192 18.62 -8.99 -10.30
N VAL A 193 17.74 -9.15 -11.31
CA VAL A 193 18.10 -9.69 -12.63
C VAL A 193 17.43 -8.87 -13.73
N GLY A 194 18.07 -8.77 -14.90
CA GLY A 194 17.55 -8.10 -16.08
C GLY A 194 17.37 -6.61 -15.83
N ASP A 195 16.23 -6.05 -16.26
CA ASP A 195 15.93 -4.61 -16.16
C ASP A 195 16.15 -4.03 -14.76
N GLU A 196 15.80 -4.76 -13.70
CA GLU A 196 16.03 -4.28 -12.33
C GLU A 196 17.53 -4.10 -12.04
N ALA A 197 18.36 -5.06 -12.46
CA ALA A 197 19.80 -5.00 -12.28
C ALA A 197 20.41 -3.90 -13.14
N THR A 198 19.98 -3.75 -14.39
CA THR A 198 20.42 -2.68 -15.30
C THR A 198 20.20 -1.30 -14.67
N LEU A 199 19.00 -1.07 -14.12
CA LEU A 199 18.65 0.20 -13.47
C LEU A 199 19.45 0.43 -12.18
N ILE A 200 19.73 -0.62 -11.40
CA ILE A 200 20.58 -0.51 -10.19
C ILE A 200 22.03 -0.20 -10.59
N LYS A 201 22.58 -0.87 -11.62
CA LYS A 201 23.92 -0.63 -12.13
C LYS A 201 24.10 0.78 -12.65
N ALA A 202 23.08 1.35 -13.31
CA ALA A 202 23.11 2.74 -13.77
C ALA A 202 23.32 3.74 -12.62
N TRP A 203 22.64 3.54 -11.48
CA TRP A 203 22.91 4.31 -10.27
C TRP A 203 24.28 3.96 -9.66
N GLY A 204 24.65 2.69 -9.66
CA GLY A 204 25.95 2.19 -9.18
C GLY A 204 27.12 2.89 -9.86
N ALA A 205 27.12 3.01 -11.19
CA ALA A 205 28.17 3.69 -11.94
C ALA A 205 28.33 5.16 -11.52
N LEU A 206 27.22 5.91 -11.41
CA LEU A 206 27.25 7.29 -10.91
C LEU A 206 27.79 7.39 -9.48
N ARG A 207 27.55 6.35 -8.67
CA ARG A 207 27.98 6.32 -7.27
C ARG A 207 29.44 5.93 -7.12
N GLU A 208 29.94 5.04 -7.97
CA GLU A 208 31.34 4.59 -8.02
C GLU A 208 32.28 5.77 -8.29
N ASP A 209 31.95 6.62 -9.25
CA ASP A 209 32.71 7.86 -9.52
C ASP A 209 32.87 8.73 -8.25
N GLU A 210 31.81 8.85 -7.46
CA GLU A 210 31.82 9.62 -6.21
C GLU A 210 32.62 8.92 -5.10
N LEU A 211 32.71 7.59 -5.10
CA LEU A 211 33.55 6.83 -4.16
C LEU A 211 35.03 6.98 -4.49
N ILE A 212 35.39 6.90 -5.77
CA ILE A 212 36.76 7.11 -6.25
C ILE A 212 37.27 8.52 -5.89
N GLN A 213 36.37 9.50 -5.88
CA GLN A 213 36.66 10.89 -5.46
C GLN A 213 36.71 11.08 -3.93
N GLY A 214 36.69 10.00 -3.14
CA GLY A 214 36.79 10.04 -1.68
C GLY A 214 35.46 10.13 -0.92
N GLY A 215 34.33 9.83 -1.57
CA GLY A 215 33.03 9.75 -0.91
C GLY A 215 32.90 8.55 0.04
N GLU A 216 32.01 8.65 1.02
CA GLU A 216 31.72 7.56 1.97
C GLU A 216 31.11 6.33 1.28
N ASP A 217 31.28 5.11 1.79
CA ASP A 217 30.79 3.85 1.19
C ASP A 217 29.25 3.64 1.25
N TRP A 218 28.44 4.70 1.37
CA TRP A 218 26.98 4.58 1.31
C TRP A 218 26.51 4.40 -0.13
N PHE A 219 25.73 3.35 -0.40
CA PHE A 219 25.16 3.14 -1.73
C PHE A 219 24.15 4.23 -2.10
N PHE A 220 23.31 4.61 -1.13
CA PHE A 220 22.39 5.73 -1.29
C PHE A 220 22.88 6.94 -0.50
N ALA A 221 23.31 7.97 -1.21
CA ALA A 221 23.81 9.19 -0.61
C ALA A 221 23.27 10.43 -1.32
N ARG A 222 22.98 11.47 -0.54
CA ARG A 222 22.59 12.77 -1.07
C ARG A 222 23.82 13.63 -1.28
N LYS A 223 23.94 14.23 -2.46
CA LYS A 223 24.94 15.30 -2.71
C LYS A 223 24.54 16.53 -1.88
N ALA A 224 25.23 16.80 -0.77
CA ALA A 224 25.02 18.04 -0.03
C ALA A 224 25.72 19.21 -0.72
N ARG A 225 25.23 20.45 -0.49
CA ARG A 225 25.81 21.68 -1.08
C ARG A 225 27.27 21.95 -0.69
N ARG A 226 27.79 21.31 0.36
CA ARG A 226 29.18 21.35 0.80
C ARG A 226 29.65 19.91 0.83
N ASN A 227 30.38 19.42 -0.18
CA ASN A 227 31.17 18.17 -0.35
C ASN A 227 31.09 17.00 0.68
N THR A 228 30.02 16.85 1.43
CA THR A 228 29.81 15.83 2.46
C THR A 228 28.55 15.09 2.07
N SER A 229 28.72 13.86 1.59
CA SER A 229 27.61 12.97 1.24
C SER A 229 27.02 12.41 2.53
N THR A 230 25.87 12.91 2.97
CA THR A 230 25.17 12.39 4.15
C THR A 230 24.33 11.18 3.77
N GLU A 231 24.33 10.13 4.60
CA GLU A 231 23.44 8.97 4.46
C GLU A 231 21.96 9.40 4.31
N LEU A 232 21.20 8.65 3.52
CA LEU A 232 19.76 8.84 3.47
C LEU A 232 19.14 8.34 4.77
N ASN A 233 18.39 9.17 5.48
CA ASN A 233 17.62 8.71 6.63
C ASN A 233 16.23 8.19 6.21
N HIS A 234 15.65 7.34 7.04
CA HIS A 234 14.35 6.72 6.78
C HIS A 234 13.20 7.73 6.58
N THR A 235 13.27 8.89 7.25
CA THR A 235 12.27 9.96 7.14
C THR A 235 12.33 10.63 5.77
N TRP A 236 13.53 10.88 5.25
CA TRP A 236 13.73 11.40 3.90
C TRP A 236 13.21 10.41 2.86
N ILE A 237 13.56 9.12 2.98
CA ILE A 237 13.11 8.07 2.05
C ILE A 237 11.57 8.02 2.00
N ALA A 238 10.91 8.00 3.17
CA ALA A 238 9.45 7.99 3.24
C ALA A 238 8.82 9.24 2.61
N ARG A 239 9.42 10.42 2.82
CA ARG A 239 8.96 11.67 2.19
C ARG A 239 9.17 11.63 0.67
N ARG A 240 10.30 11.11 0.19
CA ARG A 240 10.60 11.01 -1.25
C ARG A 240 9.60 10.11 -1.97
N ILE A 241 9.32 8.92 -1.43
CA ILE A 241 8.32 8.01 -2.00
C ILE A 241 6.92 8.63 -2.03
N ARG A 242 6.53 9.37 -0.98
CA ARG A 242 5.24 10.08 -0.98
C ARG A 242 5.16 11.12 -2.08
N LEU A 243 6.22 11.88 -2.32
CA LEU A 243 6.28 12.88 -3.38
C LEU A 243 6.21 12.23 -4.77
N LEU A 244 6.94 11.13 -4.99
CA LEU A 244 6.87 10.36 -6.23
C LEU A 244 5.48 9.78 -6.45
N ALA A 245 4.83 9.26 -5.40
CA ALA A 245 3.46 8.74 -5.50
C ALA A 245 2.44 9.83 -5.85
N GLN A 246 2.63 11.05 -5.35
CA GLN A 246 1.80 12.21 -5.74
C GLN A 246 2.01 12.58 -7.21
N ARG A 247 3.26 12.62 -7.68
CA ARG A 247 3.59 12.89 -9.10
C ARG A 247 3.05 11.81 -10.03
N ALA A 248 3.10 10.56 -9.61
CA ALA A 248 2.58 9.41 -10.33
C ALA A 248 1.05 9.31 -10.34
N GLY A 249 0.33 10.23 -9.68
CA GLY A 249 -1.14 10.17 -9.60
C GLY A 249 -1.68 9.02 -8.73
N VAL A 250 -0.83 8.40 -7.90
CA VAL A 250 -1.19 7.30 -6.97
C VAL A 250 -1.61 7.86 -5.60
N ALA A 251 -1.96 9.14 -5.55
CA ALA A 251 -2.57 9.78 -4.39
C ALA A 251 -4.10 9.73 -4.52
N ASP A 252 -4.80 9.59 -3.40
CA ASP A 252 -6.25 9.74 -3.39
C ASP A 252 -6.67 11.19 -3.72
N ALA A 253 -7.98 11.42 -3.88
CA ALA A 253 -8.53 12.74 -4.15
C ALA A 253 -8.20 13.80 -3.07
N SER A 254 -7.74 13.38 -1.88
CA SER A 254 -7.26 14.29 -0.82
C SER A 254 -5.76 14.62 -0.93
N GLY A 255 -5.09 14.14 -1.98
CA GLY A 255 -3.64 14.27 -2.18
C GLY A 255 -2.82 13.37 -1.25
N ARG A 256 -3.47 12.46 -0.52
CA ARG A 256 -2.80 11.51 0.39
C ARG A 256 -2.54 10.22 -0.36
N SER A 257 -1.27 9.85 -0.49
CA SER A 257 -0.92 8.52 -0.97
C SER A 257 -0.81 7.54 0.19
N ARG A 258 -1.40 6.35 0.03
CA ARG A 258 -1.17 5.20 0.92
C ARG A 258 0.16 4.51 0.63
N VAL A 259 0.82 4.88 -0.48
CA VAL A 259 2.11 4.33 -0.87
C VAL A 259 3.19 4.82 0.08
N SER A 260 3.88 3.87 0.68
CA SER A 260 4.99 4.09 1.61
C SER A 260 6.03 3.00 1.38
N PRO A 261 7.28 3.19 1.83
CA PRO A 261 8.31 2.15 1.78
C PRO A 261 7.84 0.81 2.36
N GLN A 262 7.13 0.85 3.49
CA GLN A 262 6.60 -0.36 4.12
C GLN A 262 5.47 -0.99 3.31
N TRP A 263 4.62 -0.16 2.68
CA TRP A 263 3.55 -0.66 1.82
C TRP A 263 4.14 -1.37 0.59
N LEU A 264 5.12 -0.79 -0.09
CA LEU A 264 5.80 -1.39 -1.26
C LEU A 264 6.37 -2.77 -0.91
N ARG A 265 7.12 -2.86 0.19
CA ARG A 265 7.68 -4.13 0.67
C ARG A 265 6.61 -5.18 0.96
N LYS A 266 5.55 -4.80 1.65
CA LYS A 266 4.46 -5.74 2.00
C LYS A 266 3.63 -6.15 0.79
N ALA A 267 3.43 -5.25 -0.17
CA ALA A 267 2.72 -5.56 -1.41
C ALA A 267 3.52 -6.58 -2.22
N TYR A 268 4.83 -6.37 -2.37
CA TYR A 268 5.74 -7.33 -3.00
C TYR A 268 5.75 -8.69 -2.28
N GLU A 269 5.86 -8.70 -0.95
CA GLU A 269 5.83 -9.95 -0.16
C GLU A 269 4.51 -10.73 -0.34
N ARG A 270 3.38 -10.04 -0.47
CA ARG A 270 2.06 -10.66 -0.73
C ARG A 270 1.98 -11.25 -2.14
N GLU A 271 2.36 -10.50 -3.16
CA GLU A 271 2.39 -10.98 -4.55
C GLU A 271 3.34 -12.16 -4.70
N TRP A 272 4.53 -12.08 -4.09
CA TRP A 272 5.47 -13.19 -4.05
C TRP A 272 4.83 -14.43 -3.42
N LEU A 273 4.13 -14.28 -2.28
CA LEU A 273 3.43 -15.42 -1.66
C LEU A 273 2.42 -16.01 -2.64
N GLU A 274 1.54 -15.20 -3.23
CA GLU A 274 0.49 -15.63 -4.16
C GLU A 274 1.04 -16.35 -5.41
N HIS A 275 2.19 -15.92 -5.92
CA HIS A 275 2.84 -16.51 -7.09
C HIS A 275 3.87 -17.59 -6.77
N SER A 276 4.27 -17.75 -5.50
CA SER A 276 5.25 -18.73 -5.07
C SER A 276 4.79 -20.15 -5.41
N GLY A 277 5.75 -21.00 -5.79
CA GLY A 277 5.51 -22.45 -5.95
C GLY A 277 4.90 -23.09 -4.70
N LEU A 278 5.08 -22.48 -3.52
CA LEU A 278 4.47 -22.88 -2.25
C LEU A 278 2.95 -22.68 -2.22
N VAL A 279 2.40 -21.58 -2.74
CA VAL A 279 0.94 -21.40 -2.86
C VAL A 279 0.37 -22.33 -3.92
N LYS A 280 1.07 -22.51 -5.05
CA LYS A 280 0.67 -23.46 -6.09
C LYS A 280 0.65 -24.89 -5.55
N ALA A 281 1.68 -25.30 -4.81
CA ALA A 281 1.75 -26.58 -4.12
C ALA A 281 0.69 -26.70 -3.01
N ALA A 282 0.42 -25.65 -2.25
CA ALA A 282 -0.59 -25.65 -1.18
C ALA A 282 -2.01 -25.79 -1.72
N ARG A 283 -2.30 -25.12 -2.84
CA ARG A 283 -3.54 -25.28 -3.59
C ARG A 283 -3.66 -26.68 -4.19
N ALA A 284 -2.60 -27.18 -4.84
CA ALA A 284 -2.57 -28.53 -5.40
C ALA A 284 -2.76 -29.62 -4.32
N ALA A 285 -2.18 -29.42 -3.14
CA ALA A 285 -2.26 -30.35 -2.01
C ALA A 285 -3.45 -30.10 -1.07
N LYS A 286 -4.33 -29.13 -1.37
CA LYS A 286 -5.50 -28.72 -0.55
C LYS A 286 -5.17 -28.47 0.93
N VAL A 287 -3.98 -27.95 1.21
CA VAL A 287 -3.51 -27.64 2.58
C VAL A 287 -3.19 -26.15 2.70
N GLY A 288 -3.22 -25.61 3.93
CA GLY A 288 -2.81 -24.24 4.17
C GLY A 288 -1.33 -24.03 3.82
N THR A 289 -0.98 -22.86 3.27
CA THR A 289 0.41 -22.47 2.95
C THR A 289 1.35 -22.59 4.15
N ARG A 290 0.86 -22.30 5.36
CA ARG A 290 1.59 -22.51 6.62
C ARG A 290 1.98 -23.97 6.87
N SER A 291 1.19 -24.93 6.41
CA SER A 291 1.46 -26.37 6.58
C SER A 291 2.56 -26.84 5.64
N ILE A 292 2.58 -26.39 4.38
CA ILE A 292 3.67 -26.74 3.44
C ILE A 292 5.00 -26.13 3.88
N LEU A 293 4.99 -24.89 4.36
CA LEU A 293 6.19 -24.24 4.90
C LEU A 293 6.79 -24.95 6.11
N ARG A 294 5.98 -25.68 6.89
CA ARG A 294 6.47 -26.55 7.97
C ARG A 294 7.04 -27.86 7.44
N MET A 295 6.50 -28.37 6.33
CA MET A 295 6.98 -29.60 5.68
C MET A 295 8.27 -29.39 4.88
N THR A 296 8.49 -28.20 4.31
CA THR A 296 9.73 -27.87 3.56
C THR A 296 10.88 -27.41 4.44
N ARG A 297 10.63 -27.11 5.73
CA ARG A 297 11.70 -27.04 6.74
C ARG A 297 12.16 -28.46 7.02
N ARG A 298 13.15 -28.94 6.26
CA ARG A 298 13.96 -30.07 6.74
C ARG A 298 14.61 -29.63 8.06
N PRO A 299 14.55 -30.43 9.13
CA PRO A 299 15.57 -30.32 10.16
C PRO A 299 16.89 -30.71 9.48
N GLU A 300 17.86 -29.80 9.50
CA GLU A 300 19.24 -30.18 9.19
C GLU A 300 19.63 -31.28 10.17
N ALA A 301 20.01 -32.43 9.62
CA ALA A 301 20.71 -33.51 10.30
C ALA A 301 22.21 -33.33 10.03
#